data_AF-A0A6P0IWN1-F1
#
_entry.id   AF-A0A6P0IWN1-F1
#
_cell.length_a   1.000
_cell.length_b   1.000
_cell.length_c   1.000
_cell.angle_alpha   90.00
_cell.angle_beta   90.00
_cell.angle_gamma   90.00
#
_symmetry.space_group_name_H-M   'P 1'
#
loop_
_entity.id
_entity.type
_entity.pdbx_description
1 polymer ?
#
loop_
_entity_poly.entity_id
_entity_poly.type
_entity_poly.pdbx_seq_one_letter_code
_entity_poly.pdbx_strand_id
1 'polypeptide(L)'
;MANQANLTPTELEDLERREMFIYDQQGAVALGREEGREEGRLEGKKEEQRMIAQKLLTVLDDEAIAATTGLSLEVVRELREKMN
;
A
#
# COMPACT_ATOMS: atom_id res chain seq x y z
N MET A 1 -20.47 38.76 -8.07
CA MET A 1 -19.48 39.16 -9.09
C MET A 1 -19.50 38.09 -10.16
N ALA A 2 -20.09 38.38 -11.33
CA ALA A 2 -20.17 37.43 -12.44
C ALA A 2 -18.95 37.65 -13.34
N ASN A 3 -18.03 36.69 -13.40
CA ASN A 3 -16.90 36.74 -14.31
C ASN A 3 -17.42 36.31 -15.69
N GLN A 4 -17.84 37.26 -16.53
CA GLN A 4 -18.17 36.98 -17.93
C GLN A 4 -16.87 36.85 -18.73
N ALA A 5 -16.35 35.63 -18.81
CA ALA A 5 -15.31 35.32 -19.79
C ALA A 5 -16.00 35.13 -21.14
N ASN A 6 -15.93 36.12 -22.03
CA ASN A 6 -16.29 35.94 -23.45
C ASN A 6 -15.19 35.10 -24.12
N LEU A 7 -15.16 33.81 -23.83
CA LEU A 7 -14.25 32.87 -24.47
C LEU A 7 -14.77 32.51 -25.87
N THR A 8 -13.87 32.43 -26.83
CA THR A 8 -14.14 31.78 -28.10
C THR A 8 -14.34 30.28 -27.88
N PRO A 9 -15.04 29.58 -28.79
CA PRO A 9 -15.22 28.12 -28.69
C PRO A 9 -13.90 27.36 -28.54
N THR A 10 -12.83 27.79 -29.22
CA THR A 10 -11.50 27.17 -29.10
C THR A 10 -10.88 27.38 -27.72
N GLU A 11 -10.99 28.57 -27.14
CA GLU A 11 -10.50 28.84 -25.78
C GLU A 11 -11.29 28.07 -24.71
N LEU A 12 -12.59 27.84 -24.94
CA LEU A 12 -13.40 26.99 -24.07
C LEU A 12 -12.94 25.53 -24.12
N GLU A 13 -12.71 24.99 -25.32
CA GLU A 13 -12.18 23.63 -25.48
C GLU A 13 -10.78 23.48 -24.86
N ASP A 14 -9.91 24.47 -25.00
CA ASP A 14 -8.58 24.48 -24.36
C ASP A 14 -8.70 24.48 -22.83
N LEU A 15 -9.65 25.23 -22.28
CA LEU A 15 -9.93 25.25 -20.84
C LEU A 15 -10.45 23.89 -20.37
N GLU A 16 -11.42 23.30 -21.06
CA GLU A 16 -11.97 21.97 -20.74
C GLU A 16 -10.89 20.88 -20.78
N ARG A 17 -10.03 20.88 -21.80
CA ARG A 17 -8.88 19.95 -21.90
C ARG A 17 -7.94 20.11 -20.71
N ARG A 18 -7.66 21.34 -20.29
CA ARG A 18 -6.79 21.63 -19.14
C ARG A 18 -7.43 21.18 -17.83
N GLU A 19 -8.72 21.44 -17.65
CA GLU A 19 -9.46 21.00 -16.47
C GLU A 19 -9.46 19.47 -16.37
N MET A 20 -9.77 18.78 -17.46
CA MET A 20 -9.73 17.31 -17.52
C MET A 20 -8.34 16.77 -17.11
N PHE A 21 -7.27 17.33 -17.68
CA PHE A 21 -5.90 16.94 -17.30
C PHE A 21 -5.62 17.17 -15.81
N ILE A 22 -6.07 18.28 -15.23
CA ILE A 22 -5.87 18.56 -13.80
C ILE A 22 -6.64 17.54 -12.94
N TYR A 23 -7.88 17.22 -13.31
CA TYR A 23 -8.68 16.22 -12.61
C TYR A 23 -8.03 14.84 -12.67
N ASP A 24 -7.56 14.42 -13.84
CA ASP A 24 -6.88 13.13 -14.01
C ASP A 24 -5.60 13.07 -13.16
N GLN A 25 -4.80 14.14 -13.16
CA GLN A 25 -3.59 14.21 -12.34
C GLN A 25 -3.89 14.17 -10.84
N GLN A 26 -4.96 14.84 -10.40
CA GLN A 26 -5.40 14.77 -9.01
C GLN A 26 -5.86 13.35 -8.64
N GLY A 27 -6.61 12.70 -9.54
CA GLY A 27 -7.03 11.31 -9.38
C GLY A 27 -5.85 10.35 -9.27
N ALA A 28 -4.86 10.48 -10.16
CA ALA A 28 -3.66 9.65 -10.15
C ALA A 28 -2.85 9.80 -8.85
N VAL A 29 -2.69 11.03 -8.34
CA VAL A 29 -2.01 11.27 -7.06
C VAL A 29 -2.80 10.71 -5.88
N ALA A 30 -4.13 10.84 -5.89
CA ALA A 30 -4.98 10.29 -4.84
C ALA A 30 -4.89 8.76 -4.80
N LEU A 31 -5.02 8.11 -5.96
CA LEU A 31 -4.91 6.66 -6.10
C LEU A 31 -3.54 6.16 -5.64
N GLY A 32 -2.44 6.74 -6.11
CA GLY A 32 -1.10 6.32 -5.70
C GLY A 32 -0.84 6.47 -4.20
N ARG A 33 -1.44 7.47 -3.54
CA ARG A 33 -1.38 7.62 -2.08
C ARG A 33 -2.22 6.58 -1.34
N GLU A 34 -3.30 6.11 -1.92
CA GLU A 34 -4.14 5.06 -1.36
C GLU A 34 -3.43 3.70 -1.47
N GLU A 35 -3.01 3.34 -2.68
CA GLU A 35 -2.28 2.11 -2.99
C GLU A 35 -1.00 2.01 -2.14
N GLY A 36 -0.16 3.06 -2.12
CA GLY A 36 1.07 3.04 -1.34
C GLY A 36 0.85 2.91 0.17
N ARG A 37 -0.29 3.38 0.71
CA ARG A 37 -0.64 3.18 2.11
C ARG A 37 -1.09 1.74 2.36
N GLU A 38 -1.88 1.18 1.48
CA GLU A 38 -2.34 -0.21 1.59
C GLU A 38 -1.17 -1.19 1.48
N GLU A 39 -0.31 -1.03 0.46
CA GLU A 39 0.90 -1.81 0.27
C GLU A 39 1.82 -1.70 1.49
N GLY A 40 2.13 -0.49 1.95
CA GLY A 40 2.99 -0.27 3.11
C GLY A 40 2.43 -0.91 4.39
N ARG A 41 1.10 -0.91 4.58
CA ARG A 41 0.46 -1.60 5.71
C ARG A 41 0.57 -3.12 5.60
N LEU A 42 0.40 -3.67 4.40
CA LEU A 42 0.51 -5.11 4.15
C LEU A 42 1.95 -5.59 4.31
N GLU A 43 2.92 -4.87 3.78
CA GLU A 43 4.34 -5.16 3.93
C GLU A 43 4.78 -5.04 5.39
N GLY A 44 4.41 -3.96 6.07
CA GLY A 44 4.72 -3.76 7.49
C GLY A 44 4.15 -4.87 8.37
N LYS A 45 2.92 -5.32 8.12
CA LYS A 45 2.33 -6.45 8.84
C LYS A 45 3.12 -7.74 8.59
N LYS A 46 3.48 -8.05 7.35
CA LYS A 46 4.26 -9.25 7.02
C LYS A 46 5.64 -9.23 7.69
N GLU A 47 6.29 -8.08 7.70
CA GLU A 47 7.59 -7.90 8.34
C GLU A 47 7.50 -8.04 9.86
N GLU A 48 6.50 -7.43 10.48
CA GLU A 48 6.22 -7.58 11.91
C GLU A 48 5.99 -9.04 12.31
N GLN A 49 5.14 -9.76 11.56
CA GLN A 49 4.89 -11.18 11.80
C GLN A 49 6.18 -12.01 11.76
N ARG A 50 7.06 -11.75 10.78
CA ARG A 50 8.35 -12.43 10.66
C ARG A 50 9.31 -12.07 11.78
N MET A 51 9.39 -10.80 12.18
CA MET A 51 10.24 -10.36 13.30
C MET A 51 9.80 -11.01 14.61
N ILE A 52 8.50 -11.09 14.86
CA ILE A 52 7.96 -11.77 16.05
C ILE A 52 8.29 -13.26 15.97
N ALA A 53 8.07 -13.92 14.82
CA ALA A 53 8.39 -15.33 14.65
C ALA A 53 9.87 -15.62 14.95
N GLN A 54 10.79 -14.84 14.37
CA GLN A 54 12.23 -15.00 14.59
C GLN A 54 12.62 -14.89 16.07
N LYS A 55 12.03 -13.94 16.81
CA LYS A 55 12.26 -13.80 18.26
C LYS A 55 11.74 -15.00 19.05
N LEU A 56 10.64 -15.60 18.60
CA LEU A 56 10.00 -16.73 19.29
C LEU A 56 10.63 -18.08 18.96
N LEU A 57 11.37 -18.22 17.85
CA LEU A 57 12.02 -19.48 17.43
C LEU A 57 12.91 -20.09 18.53
N THR A 58 13.49 -19.27 19.39
CA THR A 58 14.39 -19.72 20.47
C THR A 58 13.67 -20.22 21.70
N VAL A 59 12.36 -20.00 21.81
CA VAL A 59 11.59 -20.22 23.04
C VAL A 59 10.30 -21.04 22.84
N LEU A 60 9.76 -21.10 21.62
CA LEU A 60 8.52 -21.81 21.28
C LEU A 60 8.72 -22.83 20.15
N ASP A 61 7.78 -23.77 20.06
CA ASP A 61 7.64 -24.69 18.92
C ASP A 61 6.97 -24.01 17.71
N ASP A 62 7.03 -24.68 16.56
CA ASP A 62 6.57 -24.07 15.29
C ASP A 62 5.05 -23.88 15.26
N GLU A 63 4.30 -24.79 15.89
CA GLU A 63 2.86 -24.73 16.03
C GLU A 63 2.40 -23.51 16.84
N ALA A 64 3.01 -23.24 18.00
CA ALA A 64 2.68 -22.07 18.81
C ALA A 64 3.09 -20.75 18.11
N ILE A 65 4.23 -20.75 17.40
CA ILE A 65 4.69 -19.58 16.65
C ILE A 65 3.73 -19.27 15.50
N ALA A 66 3.33 -20.27 14.72
CA ALA A 66 2.37 -20.11 13.63
C ALA A 66 1.04 -19.55 14.15
N ALA A 67 0.52 -20.10 15.25
CA ALA A 67 -0.71 -19.62 15.88
C ALA A 67 -0.58 -18.17 16.39
N THR A 68 0.55 -17.79 16.97
CA THR A 68 0.77 -16.45 17.56
C THR A 68 0.97 -15.39 16.49
N THR A 69 1.74 -15.70 15.45
CA THR A 69 2.12 -14.74 14.40
C THR A 69 1.14 -14.71 13.24
N GLY A 70 0.31 -15.74 13.10
CA GLY A 70 -0.55 -15.94 11.93
C GLY A 70 0.22 -16.30 10.65
N LEU A 71 1.47 -16.73 10.77
CA LEU A 71 2.23 -17.35 9.67
C LEU A 71 1.81 -18.82 9.50
N SER A 72 2.03 -19.39 8.32
CA SER A 72 1.82 -20.83 8.13
C SER A 72 2.95 -21.64 8.79
N LEU A 73 2.66 -22.89 9.12
CA LEU A 73 3.66 -23.81 9.70
C LEU A 73 4.88 -23.97 8.79
N GLU A 74 4.66 -24.03 7.48
CA GLU A 74 5.73 -24.16 6.48
C GLU A 74 6.68 -22.97 6.55
N VAL A 75 6.15 -21.74 6.61
CA VAL A 75 6.96 -20.51 6.71
C VAL A 75 7.77 -20.50 8.01
N VAL A 76 7.18 -20.91 9.13
CA VAL A 76 7.89 -20.95 10.42
C VAL A 76 9.03 -21.99 10.39
N ARG A 77 8.78 -23.17 9.80
CA ARG A 77 9.80 -24.21 9.63
C ARG A 77 10.96 -23.74 8.76
N GLU A 78 10.67 -23.09 7.63
CA GLU A 78 11.70 -22.49 6.77
C GLU A 78 12.52 -21.41 7.51
N LEU A 79 11.88 -20.60 8.36
CA LEU A 79 12.58 -19.61 9.17
C LEU A 79 13.53 -20.27 10.18
N ARG A 80 13.11 -21.39 10.80
CA ARG A 80 13.94 -22.15 11.74
C ARG A 80 15.13 -22.81 11.04
N GLU A 81 14.92 -23.40 9.87
CA GLU A 81 15.98 -24.00 9.07
C GLU A 81 17.05 -22.98 8.66
N LYS A 82 16.65 -21.74 8.34
CA LYS A 82 17.59 -20.65 8.01
C LYS A 82 18.39 -20.12 9.22
N MET A 83 17.95 -20.39 10.45
CA MET A 83 18.61 -19.96 11.67
C MET A 83 19.67 -20.97 12.16
N ASN A 84 19.52 -22.24 11.80
CA ASN A 84 20.42 -23.34 12.15
C ASN A 84 21.55 -23.50 11.13
#